data_AF-A0A9W9BU03-F1
#
_entry.id   AF-A0A9W9BU03-F1
#
_cell.length_a   1.000
_cell.length_b   1.000
_cell.length_c   1.000
_cell.angle_alpha   90.00
_cell.angle_beta   90.00
_cell.angle_gamma   90.00
#
_symmetry.space_group_name_H-M   'P 1'
#
loop_
_entity.id
_entity.type
_entity.pdbx_description
1 polymer ?
#
loop_
_entity_poly.entity_id
_entity_poly.type
_entity_poly.pdbx_seq_one_letter_code
_entity_poly.pdbx_strand_id
1 'polypeptide(L)'
;MSSKTQQLFSLTIFGYRKPGMDEDAYHEYQHNSTKGRALIDRILPNLPSEKVNDADCIVQIVFRDIEDYVKVRNEEKFKTVVDPDHAFFSDPSRTKFVTGWFEFHIADGELV
;
A
#
# COMPACT_ATOMS: atom_id res chain seq x y z
N MET A 1 -31.51 -10.56 8.68
CA MET A 1 -30.54 -9.83 9.53
C MET A 1 -29.66 -9.04 8.58
N SER A 2 -29.64 -7.71 8.68
CA SER A 2 -28.72 -6.89 7.88
C SER A 2 -27.31 -7.18 8.40
N SER A 3 -26.55 -7.96 7.65
CA SER A 3 -25.10 -8.06 7.82
C SER A 3 -24.55 -6.68 7.48
N LYS A 4 -24.39 -5.81 8.49
CA LYS A 4 -23.60 -4.60 8.27
C LYS A 4 -22.20 -5.06 7.93
N THR A 5 -21.78 -4.77 6.70
CA THR A 5 -20.41 -4.98 6.23
C THR A 5 -19.49 -4.33 7.26
N GLN A 6 -18.57 -5.12 7.84
CA GLN A 6 -17.63 -4.58 8.81
C GLN A 6 -16.77 -3.52 8.11
N GLN A 7 -16.81 -2.29 8.61
CA GLN A 7 -15.91 -1.24 8.14
C GLN A 7 -14.48 -1.60 8.57
N LEU A 8 -13.56 -1.72 7.61
CA LEU A 8 -12.16 -1.99 7.90
C LEU A 8 -11.38 -0.68 7.96
N PHE A 9 -10.39 -0.60 8.82
CA PHE A 9 -9.49 0.54 8.87
C PHE A 9 -8.44 0.43 7.76
N SER A 10 -8.11 1.57 7.15
CA SER A 10 -7.11 1.66 6.09
C SER A 10 -6.01 2.65 6.47
N LEU A 11 -4.76 2.22 6.32
CA LEU A 11 -3.59 3.07 6.32
C LEU A 11 -3.04 3.14 4.89
N THR A 12 -3.08 4.33 4.30
CA THR A 12 -2.47 4.62 3.00
C THR A 12 -1.15 5.33 3.21
N ILE A 13 -0.10 4.83 2.56
CA ILE A 13 1.28 5.32 2.66
C ILE A 13 1.72 5.78 1.28
N PHE A 14 2.15 7.04 1.20
CA PHE A 14 2.82 7.58 0.02
C PHE A 14 4.31 7.41 0.24
N GLY A 15 4.89 6.40 -0.40
CA GLY A 15 6.31 6.08 -0.29
C GLY A 15 7.12 6.83 -1.32
N TYR A 16 8.29 7.30 -0.90
CA TYR A 16 9.26 7.98 -1.74
C TYR A 16 10.58 7.24 -1.65
N ARG A 17 11.19 6.97 -2.80
CA ARG A 17 12.50 6.31 -2.83
C ARG A 17 13.57 7.24 -2.32
N LYS A 18 14.62 6.69 -1.70
CA LYS A 18 15.77 7.46 -1.26
C LYS A 18 16.41 8.24 -2.42
N PRO A 19 16.91 9.46 -2.19
CA PRO A 19 17.70 10.19 -3.18
C PRO A 19 18.88 9.34 -3.67
N GLY A 20 19.00 9.22 -5.00
CA GLY A 20 20.06 8.44 -5.65
C GLY A 20 19.83 6.92 -5.70
N MET A 21 18.71 6.41 -5.18
CA MET A 21 18.35 5.00 -5.34
C MET A 21 17.87 4.76 -6.78
N ASP A 22 18.35 3.68 -7.40
CA ASP A 22 17.88 3.23 -8.70
C ASP A 22 16.38 2.85 -8.67
N GLU A 23 15.67 3.17 -9.75
CA GLU A 23 14.22 2.99 -9.80
C GLU A 23 13.81 1.53 -9.93
N ASP A 24 14.54 0.72 -10.70
CA ASP A 24 14.25 -0.70 -10.85
C ASP A 24 14.56 -1.44 -9.55
N ALA A 25 15.68 -1.11 -8.90
CA ALA A 25 16.00 -1.62 -7.58
C ALA A 25 14.89 -1.28 -6.56
N TYR A 26 14.32 -0.08 -6.61
CA TYR A 26 13.20 0.30 -5.75
C TYR A 26 11.94 -0.51 -6.04
N HIS A 27 11.62 -0.77 -7.31
CA HIS A 27 10.46 -1.57 -7.70
C HIS A 27 10.51 -3.01 -7.18
N GLU A 28 11.70 -3.61 -7.06
CA GLU A 28 11.87 -4.94 -6.46
C GLU A 28 11.43 -4.98 -4.99
N TYR A 29 11.76 -3.95 -4.21
CA TYR A 29 11.32 -3.82 -2.81
C TYR A 29 9.80 -3.62 -2.66
N GLN A 30 9.14 -3.03 -3.66
CA GLN A 30 7.70 -2.72 -3.61
C GLN A 30 6.81 -3.83 -4.18
N HIS A 31 7.38 -4.94 -4.65
CA HIS A 31 6.66 -6.02 -5.34
C HIS A 31 5.81 -5.54 -6.54
N ASN A 32 6.15 -4.38 -7.12
CA ASN A 32 5.36 -3.72 -8.17
C ASN A 32 6.06 -3.81 -9.53
N SER A 33 6.28 -5.04 -9.99
CA SER A 33 6.99 -5.29 -11.24
C SER A 33 6.31 -4.67 -12.46
N THR A 34 7.09 -4.37 -13.51
CA THR A 34 6.59 -3.89 -14.81
C THR A 34 5.47 -4.76 -15.38
N LYS A 35 5.56 -6.09 -15.20
CA LYS A 35 4.53 -7.04 -15.65
C LYS A 35 3.20 -6.85 -14.92
N GLY A 36 3.24 -6.58 -13.62
CA GLY A 36 2.04 -6.33 -12.82
C GLY A 36 1.37 -5.02 -13.21
N ARG A 37 2.16 -3.95 -13.37
CA ARG A 37 1.66 -2.62 -13.78
C ARG A 37 0.94 -2.66 -15.13
N ALA A 38 1.43 -3.43 -16.09
CA ALA A 38 0.81 -3.58 -17.41
C ALA A 38 -0.60 -4.19 -17.39
N LEU A 39 -1.02 -4.84 -16.29
CA LEU A 39 -2.37 -5.42 -16.19
C LEU A 39 -3.49 -4.37 -16.17
N ILE A 40 -3.19 -3.11 -15.84
CA ILE A 40 -4.18 -2.03 -15.81
C ILE A 40 -4.84 -1.81 -17.17
N ASP A 41 -4.13 -2.07 -18.28
CA ASP A 41 -4.67 -1.95 -19.64
C ASP A 41 -5.86 -2.89 -19.89
N ARG A 42 -5.99 -3.97 -19.10
CA ARG A 42 -7.16 -4.87 -19.17
C ARG A 42 -8.42 -4.27 -18.57
N ILE A 43 -8.28 -3.30 -17.66
CA ILE A 43 -9.39 -2.65 -16.95
C ILE A 43 -9.68 -1.28 -17.57
N LEU A 44 -8.63 -0.53 -17.85
CA LEU A 44 -8.67 0.85 -18.31
C LEU A 44 -7.77 1.04 -19.55
N PRO A 45 -8.17 0.52 -20.71
CA PRO A 45 -7.35 0.60 -21.91
C PRO A 45 -7.13 2.05 -22.33
N ASN A 46 -5.90 2.37 -22.74
CA ASN A 46 -5.49 3.69 -23.24
C ASN A 46 -5.55 4.84 -22.22
N LEU A 47 -5.70 4.55 -20.93
CA LEU A 47 -5.47 5.56 -19.90
C LEU A 47 -3.99 5.57 -19.48
N PRO A 48 -3.42 6.74 -19.16
CA PRO A 48 -2.07 6.80 -18.61
C PRO A 48 -1.98 5.97 -17.33
N SER A 49 -1.21 4.89 -17.39
CA SER A 49 -0.84 4.05 -16.24
C SER A 49 0.46 4.51 -15.57
N GLU A 50 1.00 5.62 -16.05
CA GLU A 50 2.25 6.21 -15.60
C GLU A 50 2.09 6.95 -14.27
N LYS A 51 3.21 7.47 -13.76
CA LYS A 51 3.33 8.12 -12.46
C LYS A 51 2.52 9.43 -12.42
N VAL A 52 1.22 9.36 -12.14
CA VAL A 52 0.32 10.53 -12.03
C VAL A 52 0.59 11.36 -10.76
N ASN A 53 1.47 10.89 -9.87
CA ASN A 53 1.86 11.51 -8.60
C ASN A 53 3.39 11.46 -8.43
N ASP A 54 3.97 12.34 -7.61
CA ASP A 54 5.41 12.35 -7.34
C ASP A 54 5.87 11.19 -6.44
N ALA A 55 4.95 10.54 -5.72
CA ALA A 55 5.19 9.35 -4.90
C ALA A 55 5.66 8.16 -5.76
N ASP A 56 6.73 7.50 -5.33
CA ASP A 56 7.30 6.33 -6.00
C ASP A 56 6.48 5.06 -5.76
N CYS A 57 5.76 4.97 -4.64
CA CYS A 57 4.75 3.95 -4.41
C CYS A 57 3.56 4.46 -3.58
N ILE A 58 2.43 3.77 -3.70
CA ILE A 58 1.27 3.94 -2.82
C ILE A 58 0.96 2.57 -2.24
N VAL A 59 1.08 2.44 -0.92
CA VAL A 59 0.78 1.20 -0.19
C VAL A 59 -0.51 1.41 0.58
N GLN A 60 -1.45 0.49 0.48
CA GLN A 60 -2.64 0.47 1.31
C GLN A 60 -2.64 -0.77 2.19
N ILE A 61 -2.58 -0.57 3.50
CA ILE A 61 -2.68 -1.63 4.49
C ILE A 61 -4.11 -1.58 5.06
N VAL A 62 -4.83 -2.69 4.97
CA VAL A 62 -6.20 -2.81 5.47
C VAL A 62 -6.23 -3.78 6.64
N PHE A 63 -6.85 -3.38 7.74
CA PHE A 63 -6.97 -4.18 8.96
C PHE A 63 -8.28 -3.87 9.69
N ARG A 64 -8.66 -4.72 10.65
CA ARG A 64 -9.96 -4.62 11.33
C ARG A 64 -10.06 -3.41 12.25
N ASP A 65 -8.97 -3.09 12.94
CA ASP A 65 -8.91 -2.05 13.96
C ASP A 65 -7.48 -1.50 14.07
N ILE A 66 -7.33 -0.22 14.40
CA ILE A 66 -6.01 0.41 14.58
C ILE A 66 -5.16 -0.29 15.65
N GLU A 67 -5.79 -0.82 16.70
CA GLU A 67 -5.12 -1.55 17.76
C GLU A 67 -4.49 -2.86 17.26
N ASP A 68 -5.03 -3.46 16.19
CA ASP A 68 -4.40 -4.63 15.56
C ASP A 68 -3.06 -4.22 14.92
N TYR A 69 -2.99 -3.07 14.24
CA TYR A 69 -1.75 -2.58 13.66
C TYR A 69 -0.75 -2.10 14.72
N VAL A 70 -1.21 -1.47 15.80
CA VAL A 70 -0.36 -1.11 16.95
C VAL A 70 0.29 -2.33 17.58
N LYS A 71 -0.45 -3.44 17.74
CA LYS A 71 0.13 -4.70 18.23
C LYS A 71 1.20 -5.23 17.29
N VAL A 72 0.92 -5.28 15.98
CA VAL A 72 1.89 -5.73 14.96
C VAL A 72 3.18 -4.89 15.02
N ARG A 73 3.07 -3.56 15.11
CA ARG A 73 4.23 -2.65 15.24
C ARG A 73 5.08 -2.92 16.49
N ASN A 74 4.48 -3.50 17.53
CA ASN A 74 5.17 -3.83 18.78
C ASN A 74 5.76 -5.24 18.82
N GLU A 75 5.45 -6.12 17.87
CA GLU A 75 6.00 -7.47 17.79
C GLU A 75 7.51 -7.45 17.47
N GLU A 76 8.26 -8.35 18.10
CA GLU A 76 9.72 -8.45 17.89
C GLU A 76 10.07 -8.79 16.44
N LYS A 77 9.27 -9.65 15.79
CA LYS A 77 9.49 -9.97 14.38
C LYS A 77 9.32 -8.74 13.49
N PHE A 78 8.33 -7.89 13.78
CA PHE A 78 8.14 -6.66 13.02
C PHE A 78 9.34 -5.73 13.20
N LYS A 79 9.77 -5.49 14.44
CA LYS A 79 10.90 -4.60 14.76
C LYS A 79 12.24 -5.08 14.19
N THR A 80 12.45 -6.39 14.11
CA THR A 80 13.75 -6.96 13.70
C THR A 80 13.84 -7.31 12.23
N VAL A 81 12.70 -7.51 11.55
CA VAL A 81 12.67 -7.94 10.14
C VAL A 81 12.04 -6.88 9.25
N VAL A 82 10.91 -6.28 9.65
CA VAL A 82 10.10 -5.43 8.75
C VAL A 82 10.45 -3.94 8.88
N ASP A 83 10.58 -3.43 10.10
CA ASP A 83 10.92 -2.02 10.34
C ASP A 83 12.27 -1.63 9.72
N PRO A 84 13.34 -2.45 9.81
CA PRO A 84 14.64 -2.12 9.25
C PRO A 84 14.65 -1.97 7.72
N ASP A 85 13.76 -2.65 7.00
CA ASP A 85 13.71 -2.61 5.53
C ASP A 85 13.48 -1.18 5.01
N HIS A 86 12.69 -0.39 5.73
CA HIS A 86 12.37 1.00 5.36
C HIS A 86 13.63 1.89 5.33
N ALA A 87 14.64 1.55 6.13
CA ALA A 87 15.91 2.27 6.13
C ALA A 87 16.72 2.03 4.84
N PHE A 88 16.40 1.05 4.01
CA PHE A 88 17.11 0.82 2.75
C PHE A 88 16.47 1.56 1.58
N PHE A 89 15.13 1.59 1.50
CA PHE A 89 14.45 2.09 0.31
C PHE A 89 13.67 3.40 0.50
N SER A 90 13.24 3.73 1.73
CA SER A 90 12.31 4.84 1.97
C SER A 90 13.03 6.14 2.35
N ASP A 91 12.54 7.26 1.82
CA ASP A 91 12.82 8.60 2.31
C ASP A 91 11.77 9.00 3.37
N PRO A 92 12.10 8.92 4.68
CA PRO A 92 11.15 9.23 5.73
C PRO A 92 10.79 10.71 5.81
N SER A 93 11.60 11.61 5.23
CA SER A 93 11.33 13.05 5.25
C SER A 93 10.19 13.45 4.30
N ARG A 94 9.94 12.61 3.28
CA ARG A 94 8.88 12.81 2.29
C ARG A 94 7.70 11.87 2.47
N THR A 95 7.88 10.74 3.13
CA THR A 95 6.83 9.73 3.33
C THR A 95 5.63 10.35 4.06
N LYS A 96 4.44 10.19 3.47
CA LYS A 96 3.17 10.71 4.02
C LYS A 96 2.22 9.56 4.32
N PHE A 97 1.36 9.79 5.31
CA PHE A 97 0.38 8.82 5.79
C PHE A 97 -1.01 9.43 5.75
N VAL A 98 -1.99 8.64 5.34
CA VAL A 98 -3.41 8.98 5.39
C VAL A 98 -4.17 7.80 5.98
N THR A 99 -5.06 8.06 6.93
CA THR A 99 -5.95 7.05 7.49
C THR A 99 -7.36 7.22 6.96
N GLY A 100 -8.10 6.12 6.91
CA GLY A 100 -9.48 6.12 6.45
C GLY A 100 -10.15 4.77 6.65
N TRP A 101 -11.25 4.59 5.94
CA TRP A 101 -12.05 3.37 5.98
C TRP A 101 -11.99 2.66 4.63
N PHE A 102 -11.89 1.34 4.66
CA PHE A 102 -12.01 0.47 3.51
C PHE A 102 -13.36 -0.24 3.57
N GLU A 103 -14.12 -0.09 2.49
CA GLU A 103 -15.49 -0.60 2.38
C GLU A 103 -15.59 -1.54 1.17
N PHE A 104 -16.27 -2.66 1.37
CA PHE A 104 -16.62 -3.55 0.28
C PHE A 104 -17.95 -3.09 -0.30
N HIS A 105 -17.96 -2.85 -1.61
CA HIS A 105 -19.18 -2.66 -2.37
C HIS A 105 -19.50 -3.86 -3.25
N ILE A 106 -18.50 -4.72 -3.53
CA ILE A 106 -18.68 -5.98 -4.23
C ILE A 106 -17.91 -7.06 -3.46
N ALA A 107 -18.59 -8.15 -3.10
CA ALA A 107 -17.99 -9.33 -2.47
C ALA A 107 -18.53 -10.58 -3.18
N ASP A 108 -17.65 -11.53 -3.51
CA ASP A 108 -18.00 -12.78 -4.20
C ASP A 108 -18.81 -12.59 -5.50
N GLY A 109 -18.58 -11.48 -6.20
CA GLY A 109 -19.27 -11.14 -7.45
C GLY A 109 -20.65 -10.49 -7.27
N GLU A 110 -21.08 -10.26 -6.03
CA GLU A 110 -22.37 -9.64 -5.71
C GLU A 110 -22.17 -8.25 -5.08
N LEU A 111 -23.11 -7.34 -5.35
CA LEU A 111 -23.16 -6.03 -4.69
C LEU A 111 -23.60 -6.21 -3.23
N VAL A 112 -22.87 -5.61 -2.29
CA VAL A 112 -23.14 -5.70 -0.84
C VAL A 112 -23.53 -4.37 -0.22
#